data_AF-A0A0C2VCQ8-F1
#
_entry.id   AF-A0A0C2VCQ8-F1
#
_cell.length_a   1.000
_cell.length_b   1.000
_cell.length_c   1.000
_cell.angle_alpha   90.00
_cell.angle_beta   90.00
_cell.angle_gamma   90.00
#
_symmetry.space_group_name_H-M   'P 1'
#
loop_
_entity.id
_entity.type
_entity.pdbx_description
1 polymer ?
#
loop_
_entity_poly.entity_id
_entity_poly.type
_entity_poly.pdbx_seq_one_letter_code
_entity_poly.pdbx_strand_id
1 'polypeptide(L)'
;MSDILVTYTFLIFALTTLFIMWRPQGINEAIPAISGAILLFIGGVVPVSDIFTVLTIVSGPSVTIISTIIMCIVLETIGVFRWAAYNIVNKANGSGIKLFVYTMILCFLMTIFFNNDGSILITTPIIIHVVTMLN
;
A
#
# COMPACT_ATOMS: atom_id res chain seq x y z
N MET A 1 -7.91 38.27 -5.08
CA MET A 1 -6.63 37.58 -5.38
C MET A 1 -6.60 36.17 -4.78
N SER A 2 -7.26 35.94 -3.64
CA SER A 2 -7.49 34.62 -3.03
C SER A 2 -8.33 33.66 -3.89
N ASP A 3 -9.44 34.13 -4.48
CA ASP A 3 -10.39 33.23 -5.18
C ASP A 3 -9.80 32.57 -6.42
N ILE A 4 -8.93 33.29 -7.13
CA ILE A 4 -8.23 32.79 -8.33
C ILE A 4 -7.23 31.69 -7.95
N LEU A 5 -6.44 31.89 -6.88
CA LEU A 5 -5.49 30.89 -6.39
C LEU A 5 -6.18 29.62 -5.89
N VAL A 6 -7.31 29.77 -5.19
CA VAL A 6 -8.13 28.63 -4.74
C VAL A 6 -8.66 27.85 -5.94
N THR A 7 -9.15 28.54 -6.97
CA THR A 7 -9.63 27.90 -8.20
C THR A 7 -8.51 27.14 -8.93
N TYR A 8 -7.32 27.74 -9.04
CA TYR A 8 -6.14 27.07 -9.62
C TYR A 8 -5.75 25.81 -8.84
N THR A 9 -5.74 25.89 -7.51
CA THR A 9 -5.40 24.76 -6.64
C THR A 9 -6.36 23.60 -6.84
N PHE A 10 -7.66 23.89 -6.87
CA PHE A 10 -8.69 22.87 -7.05
C PHE A 10 -8.63 22.24 -8.45
N LEU A 11 -8.37 23.05 -9.48
CA LEU A 11 -8.23 22.58 -10.86
C LEU A 11 -7.02 21.66 -11.01
N ILE A 12 -5.86 22.07 -10.48
CA ILE A 12 -4.65 21.23 -10.50
C ILE A 12 -4.89 19.95 -9.70
N PHE A 13 -5.47 20.03 -8.50
CA PHE A 13 -5.75 18.87 -7.66
C PHE A 13 -6.71 17.87 -8.33
N ALA A 14 -7.81 18.37 -8.91
CA ALA A 14 -8.78 17.54 -9.61
C ALA A 14 -8.15 16.86 -10.83
N LEU A 15 -7.34 17.61 -11.60
CA LEU A 15 -6.65 17.10 -12.78
C LEU A 15 -5.59 16.07 -12.37
N THR A 16 -4.75 16.34 -11.38
CA THR A 16 -3.74 15.39 -10.90
C THR A 16 -4.38 14.11 -10.37
N THR A 17 -5.45 14.22 -9.60
CA THR A 17 -6.19 13.07 -9.07
C THR A 17 -6.82 12.25 -10.20
N LEU A 18 -7.42 12.91 -11.18
CA LEU A 18 -8.01 12.25 -12.34
C LEU A 18 -6.92 11.53 -13.16
N PHE A 19 -5.76 12.12 -13.38
CA PHE A 19 -4.65 11.46 -14.08
C PHE A 19 -4.09 10.26 -13.32
N ILE A 20 -4.00 10.34 -11.99
CA ILE A 20 -3.57 9.22 -11.14
C ILE A 20 -4.59 8.07 -11.23
N MET A 21 -5.88 8.36 -11.11
CA MET A 21 -6.93 7.32 -11.14
C MET A 21 -7.16 6.75 -12.55
N TRP A 22 -7.14 7.58 -13.59
CA TRP A 22 -7.34 7.16 -14.98
C TRP A 22 -6.13 6.37 -15.49
N ARG A 23 -4.93 6.67 -15.00
CA ARG A 23 -3.65 6.06 -15.39
C ARG A 23 -3.52 5.86 -16.92
N PRO A 24 -3.63 6.94 -17.72
CA PRO A 24 -3.59 6.84 -19.16
C PRO A 24 -2.27 6.21 -19.61
N GLN A 25 -2.35 5.19 -20.46
CA GLN A 25 -1.18 4.51 -21.07
C GLN A 25 -0.19 3.88 -20.08
N GLY A 26 -0.62 3.58 -18.84
CA GLY A 26 0.24 2.93 -17.85
C GLY A 26 1.36 3.83 -17.30
N ILE A 27 1.26 5.15 -17.51
CA ILE A 27 2.19 6.14 -16.96
C ILE A 27 2.32 5.92 -15.44
N ASN A 28 3.55 6.03 -14.93
CA ASN A 28 3.82 5.92 -13.51
C ASN A 28 3.08 7.04 -12.77
N GLU A 29 2.31 6.69 -11.74
CA GLU A 29 1.51 7.60 -10.89
C GLU A 29 2.37 8.73 -10.29
N ALA A 30 3.68 8.51 -10.13
CA ALA A 30 4.63 9.53 -9.71
C ALA A 30 4.73 10.72 -10.68
N ILE A 31 4.59 10.51 -11.99
CA ILE A 31 4.74 11.56 -13.02
C ILE A 31 3.64 12.63 -12.89
N PRO A 32 2.34 12.30 -12.92
CA PRO A 32 1.29 13.29 -12.72
C PRO A 32 1.37 13.94 -11.34
N ALA A 33 1.71 13.19 -10.28
CA ALA A 33 1.89 13.74 -8.94
C ALA A 33 3.01 14.80 -8.86
N ILE A 34 4.19 14.49 -9.41
CA ILE A 34 5.33 15.43 -9.44
C ILE A 34 4.98 16.65 -10.30
N SER A 35 4.36 16.45 -11.46
CA SER A 35 3.96 17.56 -12.33
C SER A 35 2.96 18.51 -11.64
N GLY A 36 2.00 17.97 -10.89
CA GLY A 36 1.05 18.74 -10.09
C GLY A 36 1.71 19.53 -8.97
N ALA A 37 2.64 18.90 -8.24
CA ALA A 37 3.40 19.55 -7.19
C ALA A 37 4.25 20.71 -7.74
N ILE A 38 4.90 20.52 -8.90
CA ILE A 38 5.66 21.57 -9.57
C ILE A 38 4.75 22.74 -10.00
N LEU A 39 3.57 22.44 -10.56
CA LEU A 39 2.60 23.46 -10.97
C LEU A 39 2.10 24.29 -9.78
N LEU A 40 1.82 23.64 -8.64
CA LEU A 40 1.41 24.33 -7.41
C LEU A 40 2.55 25.18 -6.82
N PHE A 41 3.78 24.70 -6.89
CA PHE A 41 4.96 25.41 -6.42
C PHE A 41 5.25 26.66 -7.28
N ILE A 42 5.28 26.52 -8.61
CA ILE A 42 5.48 27.65 -9.54
C ILE A 42 4.32 28.64 -9.45
N GLY A 43 3.10 28.16 -9.23
CA GLY A 43 1.92 29.01 -9.01
C GLY A 43 1.95 29.83 -7.72
N GLY A 44 2.97 29.69 -6.86
CA GLY A 44 3.11 30.41 -5.60
C GLY A 44 2.05 30.05 -4.57
N VAL A 45 1.33 28.94 -4.77
CA VAL A 45 0.26 28.46 -3.88
C VAL A 45 0.86 27.82 -2.62
N VAL A 46 1.99 27.11 -2.77
CA VAL A 46 2.62 26.34 -1.70
C VAL A 46 3.96 26.97 -1.32
N PRO A 47 4.12 27.46 -0.08
CA PRO A 47 5.40 27.96 0.42
C PRO A 47 6.40 26.83 0.67
N VAL A 48 7.69 27.16 0.62
CA VAL A 48 8.79 26.18 0.84
C VAL A 48 8.69 25.50 2.21
N SER A 49 8.16 26.19 3.24
CA SER A 49 7.92 25.62 4.56
C SER A 49 6.99 24.41 4.54
N ASP A 50 5.97 24.45 3.69
CA ASP A 50 4.97 23.38 3.62
C ASP A 50 5.53 22.11 2.99
N ILE A 51 6.55 22.23 2.14
CA ILE A 51 7.29 21.10 1.58
C ILE A 51 7.97 20.29 2.71
N PHE A 52 8.61 20.98 3.65
CA PHE A 52 9.24 20.33 4.81
C PHE A 52 8.21 19.69 5.74
N THR A 53 7.07 20.36 5.94
CA THR A 53 5.95 19.81 6.71
C THR A 53 5.44 18.51 6.09
N VAL A 54 5.18 18.49 4.78
CA VAL A 54 4.73 17.29 4.05
C VAL A 54 5.77 16.17 4.13
N LEU A 55 7.05 16.48 3.96
CA LEU A 55 8.12 15.47 4.04
C LEU A 55 8.18 14.82 5.43
N THR A 56 7.99 15.62 6.49
CA THR A 56 7.97 15.12 7.87
C THR A 56 6.77 14.23 8.12
N ILE A 57 5.58 14.62 7.64
CA ILE A 57 4.34 13.84 7.76
C ILE A 57 4.48 12.49 7.06
N VAL A 58 5.05 12.46 5.86
CA VAL A 58 5.17 11.24 5.05
C VAL A 58 6.32 10.34 5.50
N SER A 59 7.36 10.89 6.13
CA SER A 59 8.53 10.12 6.57
C SER A 59 8.20 9.00 7.57
N GLY A 60 7.30 9.23 8.52
CA GLY A 60 6.93 8.24 9.55
C GLY A 60 6.32 6.97 8.93
N PRO A 61 5.19 7.10 8.21
CA PRO A 61 4.57 5.97 7.50
C PRO A 61 5.52 5.28 6.52
N SER A 62 6.36 6.05 5.81
CA SER A 62 7.34 5.49 4.86
C SER A 62 8.35 4.56 5.53
N VAL A 63 8.90 4.97 6.67
CA VAL A 63 9.83 4.15 7.45
C VAL A 63 9.14 2.89 7.96
N THR A 64 7.88 2.98 8.39
CA THR A 64 7.10 1.82 8.81
C THR A 64 6.91 0.82 7.67
N ILE A 65 6.58 1.27 6.46
CA ILE A 65 6.43 0.39 5.28
C ILE A 65 7.75 -0.30 4.96
N ILE A 66 8.86 0.45 4.90
CA ILE A 66 10.19 -0.12 4.61
C ILE A 66 10.59 -1.16 5.67
N SER A 67 10.39 -0.83 6.95
CA SER A 67 10.68 -1.76 8.06
C SER A 67 9.84 -3.03 7.94
N THR A 68 8.57 -2.90 7.54
CA THR A 68 7.67 -4.03 7.36
C THR A 68 8.09 -4.90 6.17
N ILE A 69 8.51 -4.31 5.06
CA ILE A 69 9.06 -5.05 3.91
C ILE A 69 10.28 -5.87 4.33
N ILE A 70 11.22 -5.26 5.05
CA ILE A 70 12.43 -5.94 5.54
C ILE A 70 12.05 -7.11 6.46
N MET A 71 11.13 -6.88 7.40
CA MET A 71 10.62 -7.94 8.27
C MET A 71 9.96 -9.07 7.47
N CYS A 72 9.16 -8.77 6.45
CA CYS A 72 8.53 -9.79 5.59
C CYS A 72 9.59 -10.65 4.90
N ILE A 73 10.61 -10.03 4.32
CA ILE A 73 11.72 -10.74 3.65
C ILE A 73 12.42 -11.68 4.65
N VAL A 74 12.70 -11.21 5.87
CA VAL A 74 13.33 -12.05 6.90
C VAL A 74 12.45 -13.24 7.28
N LEU A 75 11.15 -13.01 7.52
CA LEU A 75 10.19 -14.08 7.87
C LEU A 75 10.02 -15.11 6.75
N GLU A 76 10.00 -14.64 5.50
CA GLU A 76 9.96 -15.49 4.32
C GLU A 76 11.21 -16.37 4.22
N THR A 77 12.38 -15.79 4.44
CA THR A 77 13.67 -16.49 4.37
C THR A 77 13.79 -17.58 5.45
N ILE A 78 13.23 -17.36 6.64
CA ILE A 78 13.15 -18.36 7.73
C ILE A 78 12.16 -19.50 7.37
N GLY A 79 11.27 -19.28 6.40
CA GLY A 79 10.25 -20.24 5.98
C GLY A 79 8.96 -20.19 6.80
N VAL A 80 8.74 -19.11 7.57
CA VAL A 80 7.54 -18.94 8.42
C VAL A 80 6.28 -18.94 7.56
N PHE A 81 6.31 -18.31 6.39
CA PHE A 81 5.15 -18.23 5.49
C PHE A 81 4.73 -19.59 4.94
N ARG A 82 5.71 -20.41 4.55
CA ARG A 82 5.46 -21.79 4.11
C ARG A 82 4.90 -22.65 5.24
N TRP A 83 5.43 -22.50 6.46
CA TRP A 83 4.91 -23.20 7.63
C TRP A 83 3.47 -22.80 7.95
N ALA A 84 3.16 -21.50 7.89
CA ALA A 84 1.81 -20.99 8.09
C ALA A 84 0.83 -21.55 7.03
N ALA A 85 1.23 -21.54 5.76
CA ALA A 85 0.44 -22.09 4.67
C ALA A 85 0.15 -23.59 4.85
N TYR A 86 1.16 -24.38 5.21
CA TYR A 86 0.98 -25.81 5.49
C TYR A 86 -0.03 -26.07 6.60
N ASN A 87 0.04 -25.30 7.70
CA ASN A 87 -0.90 -25.45 8.81
C ASN A 87 -2.35 -25.12 8.40
N ILE A 88 -2.55 -24.13 7.52
CA ILE A 88 -3.87 -23.77 7.00
C ILE A 88 -4.43 -24.90 6.13
N VAL A 89 -3.63 -25.41 5.17
CA VAL A 89 -4.04 -26.50 4.27
C VAL A 89 -4.34 -27.77 5.05
N ASN A 90 -3.46 -28.15 5.98
CA ASN A 90 -3.63 -29.35 6.80
C ASN A 90 -4.89 -29.27 7.68
N LYS A 91 -5.18 -28.10 8.28
CA LYS A 91 -6.42 -27.89 9.07
C LYS A 91 -7.67 -27.82 8.21
N ALA A 92 -7.58 -27.34 6.97
CA ALA A 92 -8.71 -27.30 6.05
C ALA A 92 -9.21 -28.71 5.68
N ASN A 93 -8.31 -29.72 5.70
CA ASN A 93 -8.62 -31.13 5.55
C ASN A 93 -9.54 -31.42 4.34
N GLY A 94 -9.16 -30.88 3.18
CA GLY A 94 -9.90 -31.04 1.91
C GLY A 94 -11.20 -30.23 1.77
N SER A 95 -11.62 -29.46 2.79
CA SER A 95 -12.85 -28.66 2.72
C SER A 95 -12.57 -27.20 2.33
N GLY A 96 -13.15 -26.75 1.22
CA GLY A 96 -13.04 -25.36 0.76
C GLY A 96 -13.63 -24.33 1.74
N ILE A 97 -14.71 -24.68 2.45
CA ILE A 97 -15.33 -23.79 3.46
C ILE A 97 -14.37 -23.58 4.64
N LYS A 98 -13.75 -24.65 5.15
CA LYS A 98 -12.76 -24.55 6.24
C LYS A 98 -11.54 -23.73 5.81
N LEU A 99 -11.06 -23.95 4.58
CA LEU A 99 -9.96 -23.18 4.00
C LEU A 99 -10.28 -21.67 3.99
N PHE A 100 -11.47 -21.30 3.52
CA PHE A 100 -11.92 -19.91 3.48
C PHE A 100 -11.95 -19.30 4.88
N VAL A 101 -12.54 -19.99 5.86
CA VAL A 101 -12.60 -19.51 7.24
C VAL A 101 -11.20 -19.33 7.85
N TYR A 102 -10.29 -20.29 7.65
CA TYR A 102 -8.91 -20.16 8.15
C TYR A 102 -8.14 -19.02 7.47
N THR A 103 -8.38 -18.79 6.18
CA THR A 103 -7.77 -17.68 5.44
C THR A 103 -8.30 -16.33 5.92
N MET A 104 -9.61 -16.23 6.21
CA MET A 104 -10.20 -15.03 6.79
C MET A 104 -9.68 -14.76 8.21
N ILE A 105 -9.53 -15.81 9.03
CA ILE A 105 -8.92 -15.69 10.35
C ILE A 105 -7.47 -15.23 10.25
N LEU A 106 -6.69 -15.77 9.32
CA LEU A 106 -5.33 -15.31 9.06
C LEU A 106 -5.32 -13.82 8.70
N CYS A 107 -6.15 -13.41 7.74
CA CYS A 107 -6.25 -12.01 7.31
C CYS A 107 -6.63 -11.09 8.48
N PHE A 108 -7.60 -11.52 9.29
CA PHE A 108 -8.03 -10.80 10.50
C PHE A 108 -6.88 -10.65 11.51
N LEU A 109 -6.15 -11.73 11.81
CA LEU A 109 -4.98 -11.65 12.68
C LEU A 109 -3.94 -10.67 12.13
N MET A 110 -3.65 -10.74 10.84
CA MET A 110 -2.66 -9.86 10.23
C MET A 110 -3.07 -8.39 10.39
N THR A 111 -4.34 -8.05 10.16
CA THR A 111 -4.85 -6.67 10.32
C THR A 111 -4.86 -6.16 11.77
N ILE A 112 -4.90 -7.04 12.77
CA ILE A 112 -4.81 -6.64 14.18
C ILE A 112 -3.37 -6.33 14.57
N PHE A 113 -2.42 -7.16 14.11
CA PHE A 113 -1.03 -7.07 14.52
C PHE A 113 -0.17 -6.16 13.63
N PHE A 114 -0.55 -5.99 12.37
CA PHE A 114 0.21 -5.25 11.37
C PHE A 114 -0.61 -4.12 10.78
N ASN A 115 0.09 -3.10 10.26
CA ASN A 115 -0.55 -2.05 9.47
C ASN A 115 -1.17 -2.63 8.19
N ASN A 116 -2.03 -1.87 7.51
CA ASN A 116 -2.70 -2.29 6.29
C ASN A 116 -1.71 -2.78 5.22
N ASP A 117 -0.66 -2.00 4.95
CA ASP A 117 0.38 -2.38 3.98
C ASP A 117 1.10 -3.67 4.40
N GLY A 118 1.45 -3.78 5.69
CA GLY A 118 2.12 -4.96 6.24
C GLY A 118 1.30 -6.22 6.17
N SER A 119 0.02 -6.10 6.47
CA SER A 119 -0.94 -7.21 6.43
C SER A 119 -1.01 -7.80 5.03
N ILE A 120 -1.08 -6.95 4.01
CA ILE A 120 -1.12 -7.37 2.60
C ILE A 120 0.21 -8.01 2.19
N LEU A 121 1.35 -7.40 2.55
CA LEU A 121 2.68 -7.91 2.22
C LEU A 121 2.97 -9.29 2.82
N ILE A 122 2.44 -9.60 4.01
CA ILE A 122 2.58 -10.91 4.66
C ILE A 122 1.56 -11.91 4.13
N THR A 123 0.29 -11.50 4.03
CA THR A 123 -0.80 -12.42 3.71
C THR A 123 -0.70 -12.93 2.26
N THR A 124 -0.26 -12.08 1.33
CA THR A 124 -0.14 -12.43 -0.09
C THR A 124 0.77 -13.65 -0.34
N PRO A 125 2.05 -13.67 0.08
CA PRO A 125 2.92 -14.84 -0.12
C PRO A 125 2.42 -16.07 0.64
N ILE A 126 1.79 -15.92 1.81
CA ILE A 126 1.18 -17.06 2.52
C ILE A 126 0.05 -17.68 1.69
N ILE A 127 -0.85 -16.88 1.12
CA ILE A 127 -1.93 -17.38 0.28
C ILE A 127 -1.38 -18.02 -1.00
N ILE A 128 -0.36 -17.42 -1.62
CA ILE A 128 0.31 -18.02 -2.78
C ILE A 128 0.82 -19.42 -2.41
N HIS A 129 1.50 -19.57 -1.27
CA HIS A 129 1.94 -20.89 -0.79
C HIS A 129 0.78 -21.85 -0.56
N VAL A 130 -0.34 -21.41 0.04
CA VAL A 130 -1.55 -22.23 0.22
C VAL A 130 -2.05 -22.75 -1.13
N VAL A 131 -2.21 -21.87 -2.13
CA VAL A 131 -2.69 -22.25 -3.46
C VAL A 131 -1.73 -23.22 -4.14
N THR A 132 -0.41 -22.99 -4.03
CA THR A 132 0.59 -23.90 -4.62
C THR A 132 0.63 -25.29 -3.99
N MET A 133 0.17 -25.44 -2.75
CA MET A 133 0.09 -26.75 -2.07
C MET A 133 -1.19 -27.54 -2.39
N LEU A 134 -2.19 -26.87 -2.99
CA LEU A 134 -3.46 -27.49 -3.38
C LEU A 134 -3.46 -27.98 -4.83
N ASN A 135 -2.43 -27.63 -5.60
CA ASN A 135 -2.18 -28.06 -6.98
C ASN A 135 -1.23 -29.25 -6.98
#